data_AF-B7JQ84-F1
#
_entry.id   AF-B7JQ84-F1
#
_cell.length_a   1.000
_cell.length_b   1.000
_cell.length_c   1.000
_cell.angle_alpha   90.00
_cell.angle_beta   90.00
_cell.angle_gamma   90.00
#
_symmetry.space_group_name_H-M   'P 1'
#
loop_
_entity.id
_entity.type
_entity.pdbx_description
1 polymer ?
#
loop_
_entity_poly.entity_id
_entity_poly.type
_entity_poly.pdbx_seq_one_letter_code
_entity_poly.pdbx_strand_id
1 'polypeptide(L)'
;MSFFKKNKGIFDQLIKPPTRVAIQQTHMEPIKSFLDITSSGTDSELLNILEQKYDETPSMGAVLYCKLGFGIMEHSGIYVGHNSVMQLDGKGNINNVKFEEFTSNITTHVSTIWFPCDKETGQAISCIDAVDRAYEMFTKKRDYHLLLNNCHQFSSGCLTGDFENADNFLWMLKETLNKKHGKTIEWREWEWKKYI
;
A
#
# COMPACT_ATOMS: atom_id res chain seq x y z
N MET A 1 -8.64 53.97 6.04
CA MET A 1 -9.31 52.79 6.63
C MET A 1 -10.58 52.42 5.85
N SER A 2 -10.72 52.53 4.53
CA SER A 2 -10.01 51.87 3.41
C SER A 2 -9.20 50.62 3.80
N PHE A 3 -9.83 49.43 3.74
CA PHE A 3 -9.22 48.21 3.17
C PHE A 3 -10.15 46.97 3.05
N PHE A 4 -11.39 46.96 3.59
CA PHE A 4 -12.19 45.71 3.65
C PHE A 4 -13.60 45.75 3.01
N LYS A 5 -13.81 46.55 1.96
CA LYS A 5 -15.10 46.57 1.23
C LYS A 5 -15.02 46.22 -0.26
N LYS A 6 -13.93 45.59 -0.73
CA LYS A 6 -13.76 45.28 -2.17
C LYS A 6 -13.51 43.82 -2.56
N ASN A 7 -13.54 42.84 -1.64
CA ASN A 7 -13.31 41.43 -1.99
C ASN A 7 -14.35 40.48 -1.37
N LYS A 8 -15.64 40.74 -1.60
CA LYS A 8 -16.71 39.79 -1.23
C LYS A 8 -17.11 38.83 -2.37
N GLY A 9 -16.56 39.00 -3.57
CA GLY A 9 -16.88 38.15 -4.74
C GLY A 9 -15.85 37.06 -5.07
N ILE A 10 -14.69 37.03 -4.39
CA ILE A 10 -13.59 36.10 -4.72
C ILE A 10 -13.59 34.85 -3.81
N PHE A 11 -14.24 34.90 -2.65
CA PHE A 11 -14.27 33.76 -1.72
C PHE A 11 -15.36 32.72 -1.99
N ASP A 12 -16.41 33.06 -2.76
CA ASP A 12 -17.50 32.11 -3.11
C ASP A 12 -17.24 31.30 -4.40
N GLN A 13 -16.07 31.48 -5.05
CA GLN A 13 -15.67 30.67 -6.22
C GLN A 13 -14.71 29.53 -5.88
N LEU A 14 -14.27 29.39 -4.62
CA LEU A 14 -13.26 28.40 -4.22
C LEU A 14 -13.80 27.18 -3.45
N ILE A 15 -15.11 27.03 -3.32
CA ILE A 15 -15.72 25.81 -2.75
C ILE A 15 -16.93 25.41 -3.59
N LYS A 16 -16.67 24.78 -4.73
CA LYS A 16 -17.62 23.88 -5.37
C LYS A 16 -16.98 22.49 -5.41
N PRO A 17 -17.62 21.44 -4.88
CA PRO A 17 -17.13 20.09 -5.07
C PRO A 17 -17.06 19.81 -6.57
N PRO A 18 -15.98 19.18 -7.08
CA PRO A 18 -15.90 18.86 -8.48
C PRO A 18 -17.08 17.94 -8.84
N THR A 19 -17.92 18.44 -9.75
CA THR A 19 -19.00 17.70 -10.40
C THR A 19 -18.42 16.42 -10.99
N ARG A 20 -19.08 15.30 -10.71
CA ARG A 20 -18.77 13.96 -11.22
C ARG A 20 -18.74 13.99 -12.76
N VAL A 21 -17.55 14.16 -13.34
CA VAL A 21 -17.32 13.93 -14.76
C VAL A 21 -17.06 12.44 -14.93
N ALA A 22 -17.94 11.78 -15.67
CA ALA A 22 -17.74 10.43 -16.15
C ALA A 22 -16.47 10.39 -17.00
N ILE A 23 -15.41 9.73 -16.50
CA ILE A 23 -14.28 9.36 -17.36
C ILE A 23 -14.72 8.09 -18.08
N GLN A 24 -15.29 8.33 -19.26
CA GLN A 24 -15.58 7.35 -20.28
C GLN A 24 -14.26 6.69 -20.72
N GLN A 25 -14.35 5.38 -20.99
CA GLN A 25 -13.28 4.54 -21.52
C GLN A 25 -12.49 5.26 -22.64
N THR A 26 -11.21 5.51 -22.40
CA THR A 26 -10.25 5.68 -23.50
C THR A 26 -9.46 4.40 -23.61
N HIS A 27 -9.85 3.61 -24.62
CA HIS A 27 -9.08 2.53 -25.23
C HIS A 27 -7.58 2.88 -25.27
N MET A 28 -6.75 2.09 -24.59
CA MET A 28 -5.30 2.15 -24.71
C MET A 28 -4.86 1.08 -25.72
N GLU A 29 -5.00 1.41 -26.99
CA GLU A 29 -4.16 0.90 -28.09
C GLU A 29 -4.03 2.07 -29.08
N PRO A 30 -2.81 2.48 -29.51
CA PRO A 30 -1.66 1.61 -29.72
C PRO A 30 -0.34 2.10 -29.07
N ILE A 31 0.25 1.29 -28.20
CA ILE A 31 1.68 1.42 -27.82
C ILE A 31 2.59 1.20 -29.06
N LYS A 32 2.07 0.55 -30.12
CA LYS A 32 2.77 0.43 -31.40
C LYS A 32 3.07 1.77 -32.09
N SER A 33 2.27 2.83 -31.91
CA SER A 33 2.58 4.12 -32.55
C SER A 33 3.67 4.91 -31.84
N PHE A 34 4.04 4.54 -30.61
CA PHE A 34 5.13 5.20 -29.88
C PHE A 34 6.50 4.66 -30.31
N LEU A 35 6.56 3.36 -30.67
CA LEU A 35 7.76 2.70 -31.21
C LEU A 35 8.20 3.28 -32.56
N ASP A 36 7.27 3.81 -33.37
CA ASP A 36 7.59 4.41 -34.67
C ASP A 36 8.06 5.88 -34.57
N ILE A 37 7.94 6.53 -33.40
CA ILE A 37 8.22 7.96 -33.24
C ILE A 37 9.65 8.23 -32.71
N THR A 38 10.33 7.27 -32.11
CA THR A 38 11.63 7.51 -31.48
C THR A 38 12.73 6.61 -32.02
N SER A 39 13.17 6.86 -33.25
CA SER A 39 14.45 6.37 -33.78
C SER A 39 15.63 7.28 -33.44
N SER A 40 15.48 8.19 -32.47
CA SER A 40 16.51 9.19 -32.11
C SER A 40 16.78 9.36 -30.62
N GLY A 41 16.12 8.60 -29.74
CA GLY A 41 16.45 8.56 -28.30
C GLY A 41 17.55 7.54 -28.06
N THR A 42 18.57 7.88 -27.29
CA THR A 42 19.58 6.90 -26.88
C THR A 42 18.88 5.80 -26.05
N ASP A 43 19.24 4.53 -26.25
CA ASP A 43 18.60 3.41 -25.54
C ASP A 43 18.55 3.64 -24.01
N SER A 44 19.52 4.39 -23.46
CA SER A 44 19.56 4.81 -22.05
C SER A 44 18.45 5.76 -21.60
N GLU A 45 17.97 6.67 -22.45
CA GLU A 45 16.87 7.58 -22.08
C GLU A 45 15.52 6.85 -22.10
N LEU A 46 15.32 5.95 -23.08
CA LEU A 46 14.14 5.09 -23.11
C LEU A 46 14.15 4.08 -21.97
N LEU A 47 15.32 3.50 -21.63
CA LEU A 47 15.47 2.65 -20.44
C LEU A 47 15.16 3.42 -19.17
N ASN A 48 15.66 4.65 -19.01
CA ASN A 48 15.34 5.48 -17.85
C ASN A 48 13.84 5.80 -17.75
N ILE A 49 13.16 6.09 -18.87
CA ILE A 49 11.70 6.33 -18.88
C ILE A 49 10.91 5.06 -18.55
N LEU A 50 11.38 3.89 -19.00
CA LEU A 50 10.79 2.60 -18.66
C LEU A 50 11.09 2.17 -17.21
N GLU A 51 12.25 2.53 -16.65
CA GLU A 51 12.60 2.33 -15.24
C GLU A 51 11.78 3.24 -14.33
N GLN A 52 11.51 4.49 -14.74
CA GLN A 52 10.69 5.45 -13.99
C GLN A 52 9.20 5.04 -13.85
N LYS A 53 8.81 3.93 -14.48
CA LYS A 53 7.46 3.36 -14.39
C LYS A 53 7.22 2.59 -13.09
N TYR A 54 8.26 2.17 -12.38
CA TYR A 54 8.16 1.24 -11.25
C TYR A 54 8.39 1.92 -9.90
N ASP A 55 7.45 1.74 -8.97
CA ASP A 55 7.67 2.23 -7.61
C ASP A 55 8.66 1.34 -6.85
N GLU A 56 9.73 1.92 -6.33
CA GLU A 56 10.75 1.18 -5.56
C GLU A 56 10.41 1.05 -4.07
N THR A 57 9.31 1.68 -3.63
CA THR A 57 8.90 1.74 -2.22
C THR A 57 7.38 1.56 -2.09
N PRO A 58 6.88 1.09 -0.93
CA PRO A 58 5.46 0.91 -0.72
C PRO A 58 4.70 2.24 -0.62
N SER A 59 3.49 2.27 -1.16
CA SER A 59 2.54 3.37 -0.97
C SER A 59 1.75 3.22 0.33
N MET A 60 1.38 4.33 0.97
CA MET A 60 0.51 4.31 2.16
C MET A 60 -0.76 3.50 1.91
N GLY A 61 -1.19 2.70 2.89
CA GLY A 61 -2.29 1.74 2.77
C GLY A 61 -1.92 0.44 2.06
N ALA A 62 -0.67 0.26 1.61
CA ALA A 62 -0.21 -1.02 1.09
C ALA A 62 -0.21 -2.10 2.18
N VAL A 63 -0.57 -3.31 1.79
CA VAL A 63 -0.32 -4.51 2.58
C VAL A 63 1.16 -4.82 2.49
N LEU A 64 1.81 -4.98 3.62
CA LEU A 64 3.21 -5.40 3.69
C LEU A 64 3.28 -6.81 4.25
N TYR A 65 4.30 -7.57 3.85
CA TYR A 65 4.72 -8.73 4.62
C TYR A 65 6.25 -8.83 4.69
N CYS A 66 6.74 -9.51 5.72
CA CYS A 66 8.14 -9.86 5.87
C CYS A 66 8.26 -11.34 6.26
N LYS A 67 9.48 -11.86 6.13
CA LYS A 67 9.84 -13.22 6.51
C LYS A 67 10.68 -13.16 7.77
N LEU A 68 10.27 -13.90 8.80
CA LEU A 68 10.87 -13.91 10.12
C LEU A 68 11.45 -15.30 10.43
N GLY A 69 12.40 -15.36 11.38
CA GLY A 69 12.96 -16.62 11.90
C GLY A 69 13.63 -17.49 10.82
N PHE A 70 14.54 -16.92 10.01
CA PHE A 70 15.12 -17.59 8.84
C PHE A 70 14.11 -17.96 7.74
N GLY A 71 12.97 -17.25 7.68
CA GLY A 71 11.96 -17.42 6.63
C GLY A 71 10.96 -18.54 6.88
N ILE A 72 10.90 -19.06 8.11
CA ILE A 72 9.92 -20.08 8.51
C ILE A 72 8.56 -19.48 8.86
N MET A 73 8.50 -18.18 9.14
CA MET A 73 7.28 -17.49 9.54
C MET A 73 7.08 -16.23 8.70
N GLU A 74 5.87 -16.05 8.21
CA GLU A 74 5.46 -14.85 7.49
C GLU A 74 4.74 -13.93 8.46
N HIS A 75 4.90 -12.62 8.27
CA HIS A 75 4.24 -11.62 9.10
C HIS A 75 3.75 -10.47 8.24
N SER A 76 2.54 -9.98 8.50
CA SER A 76 1.90 -8.96 7.67
C SER A 76 1.30 -7.82 8.46
N GLY A 77 1.11 -6.69 7.78
CA GLY A 77 0.48 -5.50 8.33
C GLY A 77 0.14 -4.49 7.24
N ILE A 78 -0.42 -3.35 7.66
CA ILE A 78 -0.80 -2.25 6.77
C ILE A 78 0.20 -1.10 6.93
N TYR A 79 0.80 -0.65 5.83
CA TYR A 79 1.66 0.53 5.86
C TYR A 79 0.83 1.78 6.14
N VAL A 80 1.10 2.49 7.22
CA VAL A 80 0.35 3.69 7.63
C VAL A 80 1.16 4.99 7.47
N GLY A 81 2.27 4.94 6.73
CA GLY A 81 3.15 6.08 6.49
C GLY A 81 4.21 6.28 7.58
N HIS A 82 5.14 7.22 7.34
CA HIS A 82 6.19 7.61 8.29
C HIS A 82 7.00 6.42 8.84
N ASN A 83 7.37 5.49 7.98
CA ASN A 83 8.07 4.25 8.32
C ASN A 83 7.34 3.37 9.35
N SER A 84 6.01 3.48 9.40
CA SER A 84 5.21 2.81 10.43
C SER A 84 4.18 1.86 9.81
N VAL A 85 3.95 0.74 10.49
CA VAL A 85 3.08 -0.36 10.07
C VAL A 85 2.11 -0.64 11.20
N MET A 86 0.81 -0.69 10.88
CA MET A 86 -0.17 -1.25 11.79
C MET A 86 -0.14 -2.78 11.65
N GLN A 87 0.14 -3.47 12.75
CA GLN A 87 0.24 -4.93 12.79
C GLN A 87 -0.60 -5.50 13.92
N LEU A 88 -0.91 -6.80 13.82
CA LEU A 88 -1.28 -7.63 14.97
C LEU A 88 -0.08 -8.48 15.36
N ASP A 89 0.44 -8.31 16.57
CA ASP A 89 1.63 -9.02 17.05
C ASP A 89 1.32 -10.47 17.51
N GLY A 90 2.38 -11.25 17.78
CA GLY A 90 2.25 -12.62 18.27
C GLY A 90 1.61 -12.78 19.65
N LYS A 91 1.40 -11.67 20.38
CA LYS A 91 0.69 -11.61 21.67
C LYS A 91 -0.79 -11.22 21.51
N GLY A 92 -1.23 -10.93 20.29
CA GLY A 92 -2.61 -10.51 19.99
C GLY A 92 -2.86 -9.01 20.15
N ASN A 93 -1.81 -8.18 20.26
CA ASN A 93 -1.96 -6.73 20.34
C ASN A 93 -1.91 -6.11 18.95
N ILE A 94 -2.80 -5.16 18.69
CA ILE A 94 -2.70 -4.29 17.53
C ILE A 94 -1.76 -3.14 17.90
N ASN A 95 -0.67 -2.98 17.16
CA ASN A 95 0.36 -1.99 17.44
C ASN A 95 0.68 -1.19 16.17
N ASN A 96 0.99 0.09 16.36
CA ASN A 96 1.64 0.91 15.35
C ASN A 96 3.15 0.89 15.59
N VAL A 97 3.88 0.19 14.74
CA VAL A 97 5.32 -0.09 14.94
C VAL A 97 6.16 0.43 13.79
N LYS A 98 7.43 0.71 14.03
CA LYS A 98 8.36 1.07 12.96
C LYS A 98 8.79 -0.15 12.14
N PHE A 99 9.36 0.06 10.95
CA PHE A 99 9.90 -1.03 10.14
C PHE A 99 10.93 -1.88 10.89
N GLU A 100 11.77 -1.25 11.72
CA GLU A 100 12.73 -1.92 12.60
C GLU A 100 12.05 -3.02 13.44
N GLU A 101 10.93 -2.68 14.06
CA GLU A 101 10.19 -3.59 14.94
C GLU A 101 9.38 -4.59 14.11
N PHE A 102 8.72 -4.13 13.03
CA PHE A 102 7.93 -4.98 12.11
C PHE A 102 8.75 -6.11 11.49
N THR A 103 10.03 -5.85 11.14
CA THR A 103 10.92 -6.86 10.58
C THR A 103 11.83 -7.52 11.61
N SER A 104 11.71 -7.17 12.89
CA SER A 104 12.47 -7.81 13.97
C SER A 104 11.79 -9.09 14.46
N ASN A 105 12.56 -10.18 14.57
CA ASN A 105 12.18 -11.36 15.33
C ASN A 105 13.39 -11.90 16.11
N ILE A 106 13.09 -12.70 17.13
CA ILE A 106 13.85 -13.40 18.19
C ILE A 106 15.22 -13.96 17.78
N THR A 107 15.55 -14.10 16.48
CA THR A 107 16.81 -14.71 16.03
C THR A 107 17.53 -14.01 14.88
N THR A 108 16.95 -12.99 14.23
CA THR A 108 17.57 -12.34 13.05
C THR A 108 17.09 -10.89 12.86
N HIS A 109 17.99 -10.01 12.40
CA HIS A 109 17.65 -8.67 11.90
C HIS A 109 17.49 -8.72 10.38
N VAL A 110 16.26 -8.97 9.91
CA VAL A 110 15.94 -8.92 8.48
C VAL A 110 15.46 -7.50 8.14
N SER A 111 15.90 -6.94 7.00
CA SER A 111 15.49 -5.61 6.51
C SER A 111 14.61 -5.66 5.27
N THR A 112 14.16 -6.85 4.91
CA THR A 112 13.40 -7.11 3.70
C THR A 112 11.90 -7.07 3.97
N ILE A 113 11.18 -6.24 3.24
CA ILE A 113 9.71 -6.16 3.19
C ILE A 113 9.26 -6.45 1.77
N TRP A 114 8.16 -7.17 1.62
CA TRP A 114 7.47 -7.32 0.34
C TRP A 114 6.22 -6.46 0.31
N PHE A 115 6.00 -5.82 -0.84
CA PHE A 115 4.84 -4.96 -1.08
C PHE A 115 4.22 -5.22 -2.45
N PRO A 116 2.90 -4.98 -2.61
CA PRO A 116 2.18 -5.26 -3.84
C PRO A 116 2.32 -4.12 -4.85
N CYS A 117 2.60 -4.48 -6.10
CA CYS A 117 2.55 -3.59 -7.26
C CYS A 117 1.56 -4.14 -8.29
N ASP A 118 0.93 -3.24 -9.03
CA ASP A 118 0.18 -3.61 -10.23
C ASP A 118 1.17 -4.12 -11.28
N LYS A 119 0.96 -5.34 -11.77
CA LYS A 119 1.90 -6.00 -12.70
C LYS A 119 1.99 -5.30 -14.06
N GLU A 120 0.94 -4.61 -14.51
CA GLU A 120 0.91 -3.94 -15.80
C GLU A 120 1.56 -2.55 -15.73
N THR A 121 1.26 -1.82 -14.65
CA THR A 121 1.73 -0.43 -14.50
C THR A 121 3.01 -0.31 -13.70
N GLY A 122 3.39 -1.30 -12.90
CA GLY A 122 4.58 -1.25 -12.04
C GLY A 122 4.40 -0.42 -10.76
N GLN A 123 3.22 0.22 -10.59
CA GLN A 123 2.91 1.12 -9.48
C GLN A 123 2.54 0.35 -8.22
N ALA A 124 2.97 0.85 -7.05
CA ALA A 124 2.64 0.30 -5.75
C ALA A 124 1.12 0.42 -5.49
N ILE A 125 0.53 -0.66 -5.00
CA ILE A 125 -0.91 -0.72 -4.72
C ILE A 125 -1.19 -0.08 -3.35
N SER A 126 -2.01 0.97 -3.36
CA SER A 126 -2.50 1.65 -2.16
C SER A 126 -3.95 1.28 -1.87
N CYS A 127 -4.25 0.93 -0.62
CA CYS A 127 -5.61 0.75 -0.12
C CYS A 127 -5.85 1.72 1.05
N ILE A 128 -6.10 3.00 0.75
CA ILE A 128 -6.14 4.04 1.80
C ILE A 128 -7.20 3.76 2.88
N ASP A 129 -8.37 3.24 2.53
CA ASP A 129 -9.41 2.87 3.51
C ASP A 129 -8.94 1.80 4.51
N ALA A 130 -7.89 1.02 4.16
CA ALA A 130 -7.30 0.05 5.07
C ALA A 130 -6.57 0.72 6.23
N VAL A 131 -6.03 1.93 6.03
CA VAL A 131 -5.42 2.72 7.10
C VAL A 131 -6.46 3.10 8.13
N ASP A 132 -7.61 3.62 7.70
CA ASP A 132 -8.69 4.04 8.60
C ASP A 132 -9.20 2.86 9.44
N ARG A 133 -9.46 1.71 8.79
CA ARG A 133 -9.89 0.49 9.49
C ARG A 133 -8.83 -0.04 10.46
N ALA A 134 -7.56 0.04 10.09
CA ALA A 134 -6.46 -0.36 10.97
C ALA A 134 -6.40 0.51 12.24
N TYR A 135 -6.56 1.84 12.11
CA TYR A 135 -6.63 2.75 13.24
C TYR A 135 -7.87 2.54 14.11
N GLU A 136 -9.04 2.31 13.51
CA GLU A 136 -10.24 1.98 14.29
C GLU A 136 -10.01 0.76 15.18
N MET A 137 -9.40 -0.29 14.64
CA MET A 137 -9.13 -1.50 15.43
C MET A 137 -8.06 -1.28 16.50
N PHE A 138 -7.03 -0.49 16.21
CA PHE A 138 -6.04 -0.08 17.20
C PHE A 138 -6.68 0.56 18.45
N THR A 139 -7.76 1.33 18.29
CA THR A 139 -8.47 1.96 19.41
C THR A 139 -9.39 1.03 20.21
N LYS A 140 -9.82 -0.11 19.64
CA LYS A 140 -10.93 -0.92 20.17
C LYS A 140 -10.56 -1.99 21.21
N LYS A 141 -9.28 -2.11 21.65
CA LYS A 141 -8.77 -3.09 22.66
C LYS A 141 -9.55 -4.42 22.70
N ARG A 142 -9.22 -5.38 21.82
CA ARG A 142 -9.86 -6.72 21.86
C ARG A 142 -9.24 -7.58 22.97
N ASP A 143 -10.10 -8.24 23.76
CA ASP A 143 -9.72 -9.43 24.52
C ASP A 143 -9.58 -10.57 23.52
N TYR A 144 -8.36 -11.03 23.27
CA TYR A 144 -8.13 -12.13 22.32
C TYR A 144 -7.13 -13.15 22.87
N HIS A 145 -7.50 -14.42 22.79
CA HIS A 145 -6.69 -15.56 23.21
C HIS A 145 -5.85 -16.05 22.02
N LEU A 146 -4.53 -15.83 22.07
CA LEU A 146 -3.38 -16.64 21.59
C LEU A 146 -3.66 -17.63 20.41
N LEU A 147 -2.94 -17.71 19.26
CA LEU A 147 -1.52 -17.61 18.89
C LEU A 147 -1.34 -17.43 17.37
N LEU A 148 -0.28 -16.72 16.95
CA LEU A 148 0.44 -16.82 15.65
C LEU A 148 -0.40 -17.27 14.43
N ASN A 149 -1.14 -16.34 13.79
CA ASN A 149 -1.59 -16.33 12.37
C ASN A 149 -2.74 -15.34 12.07
N ASN A 150 -3.19 -14.56 13.06
CA ASN A 150 -4.21 -13.53 12.84
C ASN A 150 -3.63 -12.24 12.20
N CYS A 151 -2.32 -12.09 11.99
CA CYS A 151 -1.81 -10.89 11.28
C CYS A 151 -2.33 -10.80 9.84
N HIS A 152 -2.49 -11.94 9.18
CA HIS A 152 -3.09 -12.03 7.85
C HIS A 152 -4.60 -11.74 7.90
N GLN A 153 -5.33 -12.33 8.87
CA GLN A 153 -6.77 -12.08 9.07
C GLN A 153 -7.02 -10.60 9.38
N PHE A 154 -6.22 -10.00 10.26
CA PHE A 154 -6.23 -8.57 10.56
C PHE A 154 -5.99 -7.72 9.31
N SER A 155 -4.95 -8.03 8.53
CA SER A 155 -4.64 -7.29 7.30
C SER A 155 -5.78 -7.42 6.27
N SER A 156 -6.36 -8.61 6.11
CA SER A 156 -7.54 -8.84 5.27
C SER A 156 -8.75 -8.07 5.78
N GLY A 157 -9.00 -8.04 7.09
CA GLY A 157 -10.06 -7.23 7.69
C GLY A 157 -9.84 -5.74 7.46
N CYS A 158 -8.58 -5.28 7.49
CA CYS A 158 -8.25 -3.93 7.07
C CYS A 158 -8.52 -3.72 5.58
N LEU A 159 -8.41 -4.71 4.70
CA LEU A 159 -8.76 -4.55 3.27
C LEU A 159 -10.27 -4.56 3.01
N THR A 160 -11.02 -5.37 3.74
CA THR A 160 -12.42 -5.74 3.41
C THR A 160 -13.45 -5.10 4.34
N GLY A 161 -13.07 -4.76 5.57
CA GLY A 161 -14.00 -4.42 6.65
C GLY A 161 -14.51 -5.61 7.45
N ASP A 162 -14.21 -6.84 7.03
CA ASP A 162 -14.59 -8.07 7.73
C ASP A 162 -13.42 -8.59 8.57
N PHE A 163 -13.42 -8.30 9.86
CA PHE A 163 -12.38 -8.75 10.80
C PHE A 163 -12.60 -10.18 11.34
N GLU A 164 -13.68 -10.85 10.96
CA GLU A 164 -13.98 -12.25 11.32
C GLU A 164 -13.74 -13.21 10.14
N ASN A 165 -13.06 -12.75 9.10
CA ASN A 165 -12.70 -13.52 7.91
C ASN A 165 -11.79 -14.73 8.23
N ALA A 166 -11.60 -15.64 7.28
CA ALA A 166 -10.83 -16.88 7.50
C ALA A 166 -9.35 -16.80 7.07
N ASP A 167 -8.83 -15.62 6.71
CA ASP A 167 -7.54 -15.45 6.02
C ASP A 167 -6.34 -15.60 6.98
N ASN A 168 -6.10 -16.82 7.44
CA ASN A 168 -5.04 -17.11 8.41
C ASN A 168 -3.66 -17.32 7.77
N PHE A 169 -3.57 -17.40 6.45
CA PHE A 169 -2.33 -17.64 5.71
C PHE A 169 -2.06 -16.52 4.72
N LEU A 170 -0.78 -16.24 4.45
CA LEU A 170 -0.38 -15.18 3.51
C LEU A 170 -1.02 -15.34 2.13
N TRP A 171 -1.15 -16.58 1.63
CA TRP A 171 -1.76 -16.82 0.32
C TRP A 171 -3.24 -16.39 0.27
N MET A 172 -3.98 -16.51 1.38
CA MET A 172 -5.36 -16.05 1.49
C MET A 172 -5.42 -14.52 1.47
N LEU A 173 -4.56 -13.85 2.24
CA LEU A 173 -4.41 -12.39 2.20
C LEU A 173 -4.06 -11.88 0.79
N LYS A 174 -3.13 -12.56 0.11
CA LYS A 174 -2.76 -12.26 -1.29
C LYS A 174 -3.95 -12.42 -2.23
N GLU A 175 -4.76 -13.46 -2.06
CA GLU A 175 -5.98 -13.68 -2.83
C GLU A 175 -7.02 -12.59 -2.56
N THR A 176 -7.23 -12.20 -1.30
CA THR A 176 -8.13 -11.11 -0.90
C THR A 176 -7.69 -9.78 -1.51
N LEU A 177 -6.40 -9.45 -1.49
CA LEU A 177 -5.89 -8.26 -2.15
C LEU A 177 -6.07 -8.32 -3.68
N ASN A 178 -5.79 -9.45 -4.32
CA ASN A 178 -6.01 -9.64 -5.76
C ASN A 178 -7.49 -9.42 -6.13
N LYS A 179 -8.42 -9.99 -5.35
CA LYS A 179 -9.88 -9.81 -5.55
C LYS A 179 -10.28 -8.34 -5.40
N LYS A 180 -9.73 -7.63 -4.41
CA LYS A 180 -10.01 -6.21 -4.17
C LYS A 180 -9.43 -5.31 -5.26
N HIS A 181 -8.21 -5.58 -5.72
CA HIS A 181 -7.52 -4.80 -6.76
C HIS A 181 -8.13 -5.03 -8.15
N GLY A 182 -8.55 -6.25 -8.45
CA GLY A 182 -9.18 -6.62 -9.73
C GLY A 182 -8.21 -6.79 -10.89
N LYS A 183 -6.90 -6.73 -10.64
CA LYS A 183 -5.83 -6.96 -11.63
C LYS A 183 -4.73 -7.85 -11.04
N THR A 184 -3.78 -8.26 -11.88
CA THR A 184 -2.65 -9.08 -11.45
C THR A 184 -1.68 -8.28 -10.60
N ILE A 185 -1.30 -8.84 -9.45
CA ILE A 185 -0.34 -8.24 -8.52
C ILE A 185 1.02 -8.91 -8.65
N GLU A 186 2.07 -8.11 -8.72
CA GLU A 186 3.46 -8.50 -8.48
C GLU A 186 3.84 -8.15 -7.04
N TRP A 187 4.52 -9.05 -6.32
CA TRP A 187 5.05 -8.75 -4.99
C TRP A 187 6.53 -8.43 -5.08
N ARG A 188 6.88 -7.17 -4.88
CA ARG A 188 8.26 -6.67 -5.00
C ARG A 188 8.95 -6.70 -3.64
N GLU A 189 10.22 -7.11 -3.67
CA GLU A 189 11.10 -7.09 -2.51
C GLU A 189 11.68 -5.68 -2.30
N TRP A 190 11.74 -5.23 -1.05
CA TRP A 190 12.22 -3.92 -0.65
C TRP A 190 13.13 -3.99 0.56
N GLU A 191 14.38 -3.56 0.38
CA GLU A 191 15.37 -3.40 1.45
C GLU A 191 15.25 -2.01 2.10
N TRP A 192 14.34 -1.88 3.07
CA TRP A 192 13.93 -0.58 3.61
C TRP A 192 15.08 0.20 4.26
N LYS A 193 16.08 -0.49 4.83
CA LYS A 193 17.26 0.14 5.46
C LYS A 193 18.13 0.93 4.48
N LYS A 194 18.00 0.72 3.18
CA LYS A 194 18.75 1.49 2.17
C LYS A 194 18.21 2.91 1.97
N TYR A 195 17.01 3.19 2.47
CA TYR A 195 16.24 4.39 2.12
C TYR A 195 15.92 5.29 3.32
N ILE A 196 16.33 4.92 4.54
CA ILE A 196 16.04 5.67 5.78
C ILE A 196 17.27 5.89 6.65
#